data_AF-A0A3G9JPZ2-F1
#
_entry.id   AF-A0A3G9JPZ2-F1
#
_cell.length_a   1.000
_cell.length_b   1.000
_cell.length_c   1.000
_cell.angle_alpha   90.00
_cell.angle_beta   90.00
_cell.angle_gamma   90.00
#
_symmetry.space_group_name_H-M   'P 1'
#
loop_
_entity.id
_entity.type
_entity.pdbx_description
1 polymer ?
#
loop_
_entity_poly.entity_id
_entity_poly.type
_entity_poly.pdbx_seq_one_letter_code
_entity_poly.pdbx_strand_id
1 'polypeptide(L)'
;MEQNKNIYADARKKAGMTQAKASALMDTISEDRLARIEKDKVNVTPEDILEMAAAYKRPDLCNYYCAHECAIGKQEVPALKISQLSDIVLNMLASLNAMDEKKNRLIEITADGKITDDEIEDFAKIQSQLDRISILVDTLKLWVNQTLANGEINQEKYKEILAQLNK
;
A
#
# COMPACT_ATOMS: atom_id res chain seq x y z
N MET A 1 17.40 -22.13 13.51
CA MET A 1 16.29 -22.19 12.55
C MET A 1 15.50 -20.92 12.75
N GLU A 2 15.70 -19.91 11.90
CA GLU A 2 14.86 -18.70 11.93
C GLU A 2 13.42 -19.14 11.72
N GLN A 3 12.60 -18.98 12.76
CA GLN A 3 11.15 -19.16 12.63
C GLN A 3 10.70 -18.15 11.57
N ASN A 4 10.26 -18.67 10.42
CA ASN A 4 9.63 -17.86 9.39
C ASN A 4 8.48 -17.11 10.08
N LYS A 5 8.68 -15.82 10.35
CA LYS A 5 7.83 -15.08 11.28
C LYS A 5 6.62 -14.60 10.49
N ASN A 6 5.49 -15.32 10.61
CA ASN A 6 4.23 -14.92 10.00
C ASN A 6 3.90 -13.46 10.35
N ILE A 7 3.71 -12.62 9.33
CA ILE A 7 3.56 -11.17 9.48
C ILE A 7 2.31 -10.80 10.30
N TYR A 8 1.23 -11.57 10.17
CA TYR A 8 -0.03 -11.33 10.88
C TYR A 8 0.15 -11.58 12.39
N ALA A 9 0.90 -12.63 12.74
CA ALA A 9 1.28 -12.92 14.12
C ALA A 9 2.17 -11.81 14.72
N ASP A 10 3.13 -11.30 13.95
CA ASP A 10 3.98 -10.19 14.37
C ASP A 10 3.18 -8.89 14.55
N ALA A 11 2.27 -8.58 13.62
CA ALA A 11 1.42 -7.41 13.68
C ALA A 11 0.52 -7.42 14.93
N ARG A 12 -0.16 -8.53 15.21
CA ARG A 12 -0.98 -8.67 16.42
C ARG A 12 -0.16 -8.49 17.70
N LYS A 13 1.03 -9.10 17.77
CA LYS A 13 1.91 -8.99 18.94
C LYS A 13 2.40 -7.57 19.15
N LYS A 14 2.76 -6.85 18.08
CA LYS A 14 3.13 -5.43 18.12
C LYS A 14 1.96 -4.54 18.57
N ALA A 15 0.73 -4.91 18.24
CA ALA A 15 -0.47 -4.28 18.77
C ALA A 15 -0.77 -4.62 20.25
N GLY A 16 0.05 -5.47 20.90
CA GLY A 16 -0.13 -5.85 22.30
C GLY A 16 -1.32 -6.77 22.57
N MET A 17 -1.82 -7.46 21.55
CA MET A 17 -3.06 -8.25 21.64
C MET A 17 -2.79 -9.75 21.77
N THR A 18 -3.62 -10.43 22.57
CA THR A 18 -3.75 -11.90 22.53
C THR A 18 -4.63 -12.31 21.34
N GLN A 19 -4.65 -13.60 20.99
CA GLN A 19 -5.53 -14.09 19.91
C GLN A 19 -7.01 -13.89 20.28
N ALA A 20 -7.41 -14.20 21.52
CA ALA A 20 -8.72 -13.86 22.06
C ALA A 20 -9.09 -12.38 21.91
N LYS A 21 -8.19 -11.46 22.31
CA LYS A 21 -8.45 -10.01 22.21
C LYS A 21 -8.59 -9.54 20.76
N ALA A 22 -7.75 -10.07 19.87
CA ALA A 22 -7.81 -9.76 18.45
C ALA A 22 -9.12 -10.26 17.81
N SER A 23 -9.47 -11.52 18.05
CA SER A 23 -10.68 -12.15 17.52
C SER A 23 -11.95 -11.44 18.01
N ALA A 24 -11.96 -10.90 19.24
CA ALA A 24 -13.08 -10.12 19.74
C ALA A 24 -13.30 -8.77 19.03
N LEU A 25 -12.33 -8.29 18.23
CA LEU A 25 -12.42 -7.09 17.39
C LEU A 25 -12.72 -7.40 15.92
N MET A 26 -12.94 -8.68 15.59
CA MET A 26 -13.12 -9.21 14.25
C MET A 26 -14.48 -9.88 14.17
N ASP A 27 -15.14 -9.78 13.03
CA ASP A 27 -16.49 -10.29 12.83
C ASP A 27 -16.47 -11.77 12.42
N THR A 28 -15.49 -12.17 11.59
CA THR A 28 -15.47 -13.50 10.97
C THR A 28 -14.33 -14.39 11.44
N ILE A 29 -13.31 -13.83 12.09
CA ILE A 29 -12.11 -14.56 12.49
C ILE A 29 -12.19 -14.99 13.96
N SER A 30 -12.42 -16.29 14.21
CA SER A 30 -12.35 -16.88 15.55
C SER A 30 -10.91 -16.99 16.07
N GLU A 31 -10.74 -17.08 17.39
CA GLU A 31 -9.43 -17.29 18.02
C GLU A 31 -8.69 -18.53 17.48
N ASP A 32 -9.39 -19.65 17.30
CA ASP A 32 -8.82 -20.87 16.72
C ASP A 32 -8.39 -20.67 15.26
N ARG A 33 -9.24 -20.03 14.44
CA ARG A 33 -8.91 -19.73 13.05
C ARG A 33 -7.67 -18.84 12.97
N LEU A 34 -7.63 -17.78 13.76
CA LEU A 34 -6.48 -16.87 13.85
C LEU A 34 -5.20 -17.63 14.23
N ALA A 35 -5.27 -18.51 15.22
CA ALA A 35 -4.12 -19.33 15.62
C ALA A 35 -3.63 -20.27 14.52
N ARG A 36 -4.53 -20.79 13.68
CA ARG A 36 -4.19 -21.62 12.52
C ARG A 36 -3.57 -20.80 11.38
N ILE A 37 -4.08 -19.59 11.12
CA ILE A 37 -3.50 -18.65 10.16
C ILE A 37 -2.05 -18.32 10.55
N GLU A 38 -1.82 -17.95 11.81
CA GLU A 38 -0.49 -17.56 12.31
C GLU A 38 0.55 -18.69 12.34
N LYS A 39 0.09 -19.94 12.20
CA LYS A 39 0.91 -21.15 12.08
C LYS A 39 1.00 -21.66 10.64
N ASP A 40 0.55 -20.85 9.68
CA ASP A 40 0.50 -21.16 8.24
C ASP A 40 -0.26 -22.47 7.94
N LYS A 41 -1.27 -22.80 8.77
CA LYS A 41 -2.12 -23.99 8.60
C LYS A 41 -3.34 -23.73 7.72
N VAL A 42 -3.68 -22.46 7.51
CA VAL A 42 -4.80 -22.03 6.68
C VAL A 42 -4.38 -20.74 5.97
N ASN A 43 -4.75 -20.63 4.69
CA ASN A 43 -4.52 -19.41 3.93
C ASN A 43 -5.48 -18.31 4.38
N VAL A 44 -4.96 -17.08 4.41
CA VAL A 44 -5.74 -15.88 4.62
C VAL A 44 -6.53 -15.52 3.36
N THR A 45 -7.72 -14.98 3.58
CA THR A 45 -8.57 -14.38 2.55
C THR A 45 -8.42 -12.85 2.58
N PRO A 46 -8.77 -12.13 1.49
CA PRO A 46 -8.79 -10.67 1.50
C PRO A 46 -9.63 -10.10 2.65
N GLU A 47 -10.76 -10.72 2.95
CA GLU A 47 -11.65 -10.35 4.05
C GLU A 47 -10.95 -10.50 5.41
N ASP A 48 -10.23 -11.61 5.62
CA ASP A 48 -9.43 -11.81 6.84
C ASP A 48 -8.43 -10.65 7.03
N ILE A 49 -7.78 -10.20 5.94
CA ILE A 49 -6.77 -9.14 5.99
C ILE A 49 -7.37 -7.78 6.31
N LEU A 50 -8.56 -7.47 5.79
CA LEU A 50 -9.26 -6.23 6.11
C LEU A 50 -9.58 -6.16 7.62
N GLU A 51 -10.09 -7.25 8.18
CA GLU A 51 -10.39 -7.33 9.62
C GLU A 51 -9.11 -7.26 10.47
N MET A 52 -8.05 -7.97 10.08
CA MET A 52 -6.74 -7.91 10.76
C MET A 52 -6.12 -6.52 10.72
N ALA A 53 -6.11 -5.86 9.56
CA ALA A 53 -5.57 -4.52 9.39
C ALA A 53 -6.30 -3.50 10.27
N ALA A 54 -7.63 -3.60 10.34
CA ALA A 54 -8.46 -2.74 11.19
C ALA A 54 -8.20 -3.00 12.68
N ALA A 55 -8.28 -4.26 13.13
CA ALA A 55 -8.09 -4.61 14.54
C ALA A 55 -6.70 -4.24 15.06
N TYR A 56 -5.66 -4.42 14.24
CA TYR A 56 -4.26 -4.16 14.64
C TYR A 56 -3.81 -2.74 14.38
N LYS A 57 -4.63 -1.90 13.73
CA LYS A 57 -4.24 -0.57 13.23
C LYS A 57 -3.01 -0.64 12.31
N ARG A 58 -3.01 -1.63 11.42
CA ARG A 58 -1.91 -1.96 10.49
C ARG A 58 -2.43 -2.03 9.06
N PRO A 59 -2.82 -0.90 8.44
CA PRO A 59 -3.27 -0.84 7.05
C PRO A 59 -2.23 -1.34 6.03
N ASP A 60 -0.95 -1.40 6.40
CA ASP A 60 0.13 -1.96 5.57
C ASP A 60 -0.01 -3.47 5.35
N LEU A 61 -0.78 -4.19 6.20
CA LEU A 61 -1.09 -5.61 5.97
C LEU A 61 -1.85 -5.83 4.65
N CYS A 62 -2.71 -4.89 4.24
CA CYS A 62 -3.40 -4.98 2.96
C CYS A 62 -2.42 -4.91 1.79
N ASN A 63 -1.45 -3.99 1.83
CA ASN A 63 -0.42 -3.92 0.80
C ASN A 63 0.47 -5.17 0.80
N TYR A 64 0.85 -5.67 1.98
CA TYR A 64 1.63 -6.89 2.09
C TYR A 64 0.92 -8.07 1.42
N TYR A 65 -0.35 -8.30 1.78
CA TYR A 65 -1.15 -9.37 1.18
C TYR A 65 -1.24 -9.22 -0.34
N CYS A 66 -1.57 -8.03 -0.84
CA CYS A 66 -1.68 -7.79 -2.27
C CYS A 66 -0.34 -8.03 -2.99
N ALA A 67 0.77 -7.50 -2.49
CA ALA A 67 2.05 -7.58 -3.16
C ALA A 67 2.75 -8.96 -3.04
N HIS A 68 2.38 -9.79 -2.05
CA HIS A 68 3.12 -11.04 -1.76
C HIS A 68 2.28 -12.31 -1.75
N GLU A 69 0.95 -12.23 -1.54
CA GLU A 69 0.08 -13.39 -1.32
C GLU A 69 -1.05 -13.49 -2.35
N CYS A 70 -1.67 -12.38 -2.71
CA CYS A 70 -2.72 -12.32 -3.73
C CYS A 70 -2.17 -12.70 -5.12
N ALA A 71 -2.81 -13.66 -5.79
CA ALA A 71 -2.35 -14.14 -7.10
C ALA A 71 -2.32 -13.05 -8.19
N ILE A 72 -3.31 -12.14 -8.16
CA ILE A 72 -3.39 -10.98 -9.06
C ILE A 72 -2.40 -9.91 -8.59
N GLY A 73 -2.46 -9.57 -7.31
CA GLY A 73 -1.69 -8.45 -6.75
C GLY A 73 -0.17 -8.63 -6.84
N LYS A 74 0.35 -9.86 -6.76
CA LYS A 74 1.80 -10.12 -6.92
C LYS A 74 2.38 -9.65 -8.26
N GLN A 75 1.53 -9.53 -9.28
CA GLN A 75 1.94 -9.13 -10.63
C GLN A 75 1.83 -7.61 -10.82
N GLU A 76 0.86 -6.97 -10.16
CA GLU A 76 0.45 -5.59 -10.45
C GLU A 76 0.70 -4.60 -9.32
N VAL A 77 0.81 -5.07 -8.07
CA VAL A 77 0.85 -4.22 -6.88
C VAL A 77 2.26 -4.18 -6.31
N PRO A 78 2.90 -2.99 -6.24
CA PRO A 78 4.23 -2.86 -5.66
C PRO A 78 4.19 -3.08 -4.14
N ALA A 79 5.22 -3.74 -3.61
CA ALA A 79 5.47 -3.81 -2.18
C ALA A 79 5.92 -2.43 -1.66
N LEU A 80 5.07 -1.80 -0.86
CA LEU A 80 5.32 -0.47 -0.30
C LEU A 80 6.10 -0.57 1.01
N LYS A 81 6.88 0.48 1.30
CA LYS A 81 7.58 0.63 2.58
C LYS A 81 6.99 1.80 3.35
N ILE A 82 6.85 1.63 4.65
CA ILE A 82 6.50 2.76 5.53
C ILE A 82 7.67 3.75 5.48
N SER A 83 7.37 5.01 5.23
CA SER A 83 8.34 6.11 5.16
C SER A 83 7.78 7.34 5.87
N GLN A 84 8.65 8.26 6.26
CA GLN A 84 8.23 9.52 6.86
C GLN A 84 7.61 10.43 5.81
N LEU A 85 6.67 11.28 6.22
CA LEU A 85 5.98 12.20 5.31
C LEU A 85 6.97 13.09 4.54
N SER A 86 8.00 13.60 5.22
CA SER A 86 9.05 14.42 4.60
C SER A 86 9.76 13.70 3.46
N ASP A 87 10.09 12.42 3.65
CA ASP A 87 10.81 11.63 2.65
C ASP A 87 9.91 11.35 1.44
N ILE A 88 8.63 11.05 1.68
CA ILE A 88 7.64 10.84 0.62
C ILE A 88 7.51 12.11 -0.22
N VAL A 89 7.32 13.27 0.44
CA VAL A 89 7.14 14.56 -0.24
C VAL A 89 8.40 14.97 -1.01
N LEU A 90 9.60 14.83 -0.43
CA LEU A 90 10.85 15.16 -1.11
C LEU A 90 11.07 14.28 -2.35
N ASN A 91 10.83 12.97 -2.24
CA ASN A 91 10.94 12.07 -3.39
C ASN A 91 9.89 12.36 -4.47
N MET A 92 8.68 12.75 -4.06
CA MET A 92 7.62 13.15 -4.99
C MET A 92 8.02 14.41 -5.76
N LEU A 93 8.51 15.44 -5.08
CA LEU A 93 9.01 16.66 -5.73
C LEU A 93 10.16 16.36 -6.70
N ALA A 94 11.13 15.55 -6.28
CA ALA A 94 12.23 15.15 -7.14
C ALA A 94 11.75 14.40 -8.41
N SER A 95 10.78 13.49 -8.25
CA SER A 95 10.22 12.72 -9.38
C SER A 95 9.38 13.59 -10.32
N LEU A 96 8.61 14.55 -9.77
CA LEU A 96 7.85 15.51 -10.56
C LEU A 96 8.78 16.45 -11.36
N ASN A 97 9.85 16.95 -10.75
CA ASN A 97 10.83 17.77 -11.46
C ASN A 97 11.51 16.99 -12.59
N ALA A 98 11.92 15.74 -12.33
CA ALA A 98 12.53 14.88 -13.35
C ALA A 98 11.57 14.53 -14.50
N MET A 99 10.27 14.53 -14.22
CA MET A 99 9.21 14.32 -15.21
C MET A 99 8.92 15.58 -16.02
N ASP A 100 8.94 16.77 -15.39
CA ASP A 100 8.73 18.05 -16.07
C ASP A 100 9.77 18.28 -17.17
N GLU A 101 11.04 17.92 -16.92
CA GLU A 101 12.10 17.93 -17.93
C GLU A 101 11.81 17.06 -19.16
N LYS A 102 11.00 16.01 -19.01
CA LYS A 102 10.67 15.03 -20.08
C LYS A 102 9.30 15.28 -20.71
N LYS A 103 8.55 16.26 -20.21
CA LYS A 103 7.18 16.55 -20.64
C LYS A 103 7.05 16.78 -22.14
N ASN A 104 7.91 17.61 -22.71
CA ASN A 104 7.85 17.91 -24.15
C ASN A 104 8.18 16.68 -24.98
N ARG A 105 9.17 15.88 -24.56
CA ARG A 105 9.53 14.63 -25.24
C ARG A 105 8.39 13.61 -25.20
N LEU A 106 7.67 13.51 -24.08
CA LEU A 106 6.47 12.66 -24.01
C LEU A 106 5.40 13.12 -25.02
N ILE A 107 5.18 14.43 -25.16
CA ILE A 107 4.21 14.99 -26.13
C ILE A 107 4.62 14.63 -27.55
N GLU A 108 5.91 14.77 -27.89
CA GLU A 108 6.45 14.42 -29.20
C GLU A 108 6.24 12.93 -29.53
N ILE A 109 6.68 12.04 -28.63
CA ILE A 109 6.61 10.58 -28.81
C ILE A 109 5.16 10.10 -28.94
N THR A 110 4.22 10.76 -28.26
CA THR A 110 2.81 10.31 -28.22
C THR A 110 1.91 11.01 -29.24
N ALA A 111 2.47 11.91 -30.06
CA ALA A 111 1.70 12.80 -30.92
C ALA A 111 0.85 12.05 -31.96
N ASP A 112 1.33 10.93 -32.49
CA ASP A 112 0.64 10.11 -33.49
C ASP A 112 -0.01 8.84 -32.91
N GLY A 113 0.13 8.65 -31.58
CA GLY A 113 -0.40 7.51 -30.84
C GLY A 113 0.37 6.19 -31.01
N LYS A 114 1.57 6.20 -31.61
CA LYS A 114 2.41 5.02 -31.80
C LYS A 114 3.82 5.28 -31.29
N ILE A 115 4.39 4.29 -30.61
CA ILE A 115 5.80 4.35 -30.19
C ILE A 115 6.63 3.62 -31.25
N THR A 116 7.54 4.33 -31.92
CA THR A 116 8.47 3.72 -32.88
C THR A 116 9.71 3.15 -32.19
N ASP A 117 10.45 2.25 -32.87
CA ASP A 117 11.61 1.56 -32.28
C ASP A 117 12.70 2.54 -31.77
N ASP A 118 12.87 3.68 -32.44
CA ASP A 118 13.80 4.74 -32.03
C ASP A 118 13.31 5.57 -30.82
N GLU A 119 12.03 5.51 -30.50
CA GLU A 119 11.42 6.20 -29.35
C GLU A 119 11.33 5.33 -28.10
N ILE A 120 11.48 4.00 -28.23
CA ILE A 120 11.31 3.04 -27.13
C ILE A 120 12.19 3.39 -25.93
N GLU A 121 13.45 3.78 -26.15
CA GLU A 121 14.37 4.08 -25.05
C GLU A 121 13.90 5.29 -24.23
N ASP A 122 13.51 6.37 -24.91
CA ASP A 122 12.99 7.58 -24.27
C ASP A 122 11.66 7.31 -23.57
N PHE A 123 10.77 6.59 -24.24
CA PHE A 123 9.47 6.22 -23.69
C PHE A 123 9.61 5.35 -22.44
N ALA A 124 10.50 4.35 -22.45
CA ALA A 124 10.76 3.49 -21.29
C ALA A 124 11.33 4.30 -20.10
N LYS A 125 12.23 5.25 -20.35
CA LYS A 125 12.72 6.16 -19.30
C LYS A 125 11.60 7.01 -18.71
N ILE A 126 10.69 7.50 -19.55
CA ILE A 126 9.54 8.31 -19.12
C ILE A 126 8.54 7.46 -18.32
N GLN A 127 8.17 6.28 -18.83
CA GLN A 127 7.31 5.34 -18.14
C GLN A 127 7.86 5.01 -16.75
N SER A 128 9.15 4.71 -16.64
CA SER A 128 9.79 4.42 -15.35
C SER A 128 9.68 5.60 -14.35
N GLN A 129 9.74 6.86 -14.81
CA GLN A 129 9.49 8.01 -13.94
C GLN A 129 8.02 8.10 -13.51
N LEU A 130 7.08 7.83 -14.42
CA LEU A 130 5.65 7.80 -14.09
C LEU A 130 5.33 6.69 -13.08
N ASP A 131 5.91 5.51 -13.23
CA ASP A 131 5.77 4.40 -12.28
C ASP A 131 6.30 4.78 -10.89
N ARG A 132 7.45 5.47 -10.84
CA ARG A 132 8.00 6.00 -9.59
C ARG A 132 7.05 6.99 -8.92
N ILE A 133 6.42 7.88 -9.69
CA ILE A 133 5.40 8.81 -9.17
C ILE A 133 4.21 8.02 -8.63
N SER A 134 3.73 6.99 -9.33
CA SER A 134 2.62 6.14 -8.88
C SER A 134 2.93 5.47 -7.54
N ILE A 135 4.12 4.88 -7.39
CA ILE A 135 4.57 4.26 -6.13
C ILE A 135 4.59 5.28 -4.98
N LEU A 136 5.05 6.51 -5.23
CA LEU A 136 5.11 7.57 -4.22
C LEU A 136 3.71 8.04 -3.80
N VAL A 137 2.77 8.11 -4.74
CA VAL A 137 1.36 8.40 -4.46
C VAL A 137 0.76 7.30 -3.59
N ASP A 138 0.98 6.03 -3.92
CA ASP A 138 0.46 4.90 -3.12
C ASP A 138 1.12 4.81 -1.74
N THR A 139 2.41 5.13 -1.64
CA THR A 139 3.11 5.26 -0.37
C THR A 139 2.51 6.38 0.50
N LEU A 140 2.16 7.53 -0.11
CA LEU A 140 1.48 8.62 0.59
C LEU A 140 0.09 8.20 1.09
N LYS A 141 -0.70 7.50 0.27
CA LYS A 141 -2.00 6.96 0.70
C LYS A 141 -1.86 6.01 1.88
N LEU A 142 -0.86 5.13 1.84
CA LEU A 142 -0.57 4.22 2.95
C LEU A 142 -0.19 4.99 4.22
N TRP A 143 0.67 6.02 4.11
CA TRP A 143 1.02 6.89 5.23
C TRP A 143 -0.22 7.55 5.84
N VAL A 144 -1.09 8.15 5.01
CA VAL A 144 -2.34 8.77 5.47
C VAL A 144 -3.22 7.76 6.22
N ASN A 145 -3.40 6.56 5.66
CA ASN A 145 -4.21 5.51 6.29
C ASN A 145 -3.63 5.09 7.65
N GLN A 146 -2.31 5.01 7.78
CA GLN A 146 -1.65 4.69 9.05
C GLN A 146 -1.87 5.78 10.09
N THR A 147 -1.65 7.04 9.70
CA THR A 147 -1.82 8.21 10.58
C THR A 147 -3.28 8.38 11.04
N LEU A 148 -4.24 8.08 10.17
CA LEU A 148 -5.66 8.00 10.53
C LEU A 148 -5.94 6.88 11.53
N ALA A 149 -5.44 5.66 11.29
CA ALA A 149 -5.64 4.51 12.18
C ALA A 149 -5.03 4.74 13.58
N ASN A 150 -3.91 5.48 13.63
CA ASN A 150 -3.25 5.87 14.88
C ASN A 150 -3.98 7.01 15.62
N GLY A 151 -4.90 7.74 14.97
CA GLY A 151 -5.60 8.88 15.54
C GLY A 151 -4.79 10.18 15.54
N GLU A 152 -3.69 10.22 14.78
CA GLU A 152 -2.84 11.42 14.63
C GLU A 152 -3.51 12.47 13.72
N ILE A 153 -4.35 12.03 12.78
CA ILE A 153 -5.24 12.89 11.99
C ILE A 153 -6.68 12.64 12.44
N ASN A 154 -7.47 13.72 12.57
CA ASN A 154 -8.91 13.62 12.83
C ASN A 154 -9.62 12.98 11.62
N GLN A 155 -10.00 11.72 11.76
CA GLN A 155 -10.61 10.92 10.70
C GLN A 155 -11.98 11.44 10.24
N GLU A 156 -12.82 11.90 11.17
CA GLU A 156 -14.16 12.41 10.83
C GLU A 156 -14.04 13.66 9.97
N LYS A 157 -13.24 14.63 10.43
CA LYS A 157 -12.96 15.87 9.70
C LYS A 157 -12.31 15.59 8.34
N TYR A 158 -11.37 14.65 8.27
CA TYR A 158 -10.70 14.30 7.01
C TYR A 158 -11.69 13.71 5.99
N LYS A 159 -12.56 12.78 6.41
CA LYS A 159 -13.60 12.19 5.56
C LYS A 159 -14.64 13.21 5.12
N GLU A 160 -15.05 14.12 6.01
CA GLU A 160 -15.99 15.19 5.68
C GLU A 160 -15.43 16.10 4.57
N ILE A 161 -14.18 16.57 4.70
CA ILE A 161 -13.53 17.41 3.69
C ILE A 161 -13.41 16.67 2.35
N LEU A 162 -13.00 15.40 2.35
CA LEU A 162 -12.93 14.60 1.12
C LEU A 162 -14.30 14.44 0.45
N ALA A 163 -15.37 14.26 1.23
CA ALA A 163 -16.73 14.17 0.69
C ALA A 163 -17.23 15.50 0.10
N GLN A 164 -16.70 16.65 0.55
CA GLN A 164 -17.02 17.95 -0.04
C GLN A 164 -16.30 18.19 -1.37
N LEU A 165 -15.07 17.68 -1.54
CA LEU A 165 -14.28 17.84 -2.78
C LEU A 165 -14.79 16.97 -3.94
N ASN A 166 -15.49 15.87 -3.64
CA ASN A 166 -16.05 14.95 -4.64
C ASN A 166 -17.52 15.25 -4.99
N LYS A 167 -18.03 16.42 -4.61
CA LYS A 167 -19.34 16.95 -5.03
C LYS A 167 -19.14 17.96 -6.15
#